data_AF-A0AA37FXG9-F1
#
_entry.id   AF-A0AA37FXG9-F1
#
_cell.length_a   1.000
_cell.length_b   1.000
_cell.length_c   1.000
_cell.angle_alpha   90.00
_cell.angle_beta   90.00
_cell.angle_gamma   90.00
#
_symmetry.space_group_name_H-M   'P 1'
#
loop_
_entity.id
_entity.type
_entity.pdbx_description
1 polymer ?
#
loop_
_entity_poly.entity_id
_entity_poly.type
_entity_poly.pdbx_seq_one_letter_code
_entity_poly.pdbx_strand_id
1 'polypeptide(L)'
;MAIARLNSNLKTITFSTTISIQENLELKDGTIRSIYKSKHEHLGTVDIDSDYSLISSLTQDEVIKFTEWAKQQQNDVKNSYLANHARGFWGGYPVIKRSVSDDEKYRDEFGFIQNRRIGEFIGVIADPIKINHLLSTSDKGNSLNFHLIRKDGTLVDMLSPLCDEIIRSHKKTKLNIEEAKNIFQGLKPITYLITEVIGFKQSDLEKKLPPGYRAKTISLLKNKTNGKFG
;
A
#
# COMPACT_ATOMS: atom_id res chain seq x y z
N MET A 1 22.22 22.49 2.50
CA MET A 1 20.78 22.31 2.73
C MET A 1 20.48 20.83 2.65
N ALA A 2 19.82 20.30 3.67
CA ALA A 2 19.42 18.91 3.69
C ALA A 2 18.36 18.60 2.64
N ILE A 3 18.29 17.33 2.27
CA ILE A 3 17.35 16.74 1.33
C ILE A 3 16.68 15.57 2.06
N ALA A 4 15.35 15.54 2.04
CA ALA A 4 14.56 14.44 2.58
C ALA A 4 14.08 13.54 1.43
N ARG A 5 14.06 12.22 1.67
CA ARG A 5 13.50 11.22 0.75
C ARG A 5 12.62 10.25 1.52
N LEU A 6 11.38 10.09 1.08
CA LEU A 6 10.48 9.08 1.60
C LEU A 6 10.97 7.70 1.13
N ASN A 7 11.13 6.77 2.05
CA ASN A 7 11.53 5.41 1.68
C ASN A 7 10.34 4.61 1.17
N SER A 8 10.59 3.55 0.40
CA SER A 8 9.54 2.71 -0.21
C SER A 8 8.62 2.01 0.79
N ASN A 9 9.03 1.91 2.06
CA ASN A 9 8.20 1.39 3.15
C ASN A 9 7.16 2.40 3.65
N LEU A 10 7.23 3.67 3.23
CA LEU A 10 6.39 4.80 3.63
C LEU A 10 6.42 5.16 5.11
N LYS A 11 7.26 4.47 5.88
CA LYS A 11 7.35 4.61 7.32
C LYS A 11 8.58 5.39 7.73
N THR A 12 9.60 5.44 6.87
CA THR A 12 10.85 6.11 7.20
C THR A 12 11.23 7.14 6.16
N ILE A 13 11.92 8.18 6.62
CA ILE A 13 12.52 9.23 5.79
C ILE A 13 14.02 9.17 5.95
N THR A 14 14.71 9.23 4.81
CA THR A 14 16.17 9.35 4.76
C THR A 14 16.54 10.82 4.53
N PHE A 15 17.39 11.36 5.39
CA PHE A 15 17.98 12.69 5.25
C PHE A 15 19.40 12.59 4.71
N SER A 16 19.74 13.47 3.78
CA SER A 16 21.09 13.60 3.24
C SER A 16 21.43 15.05 2.91
N THR A 17 22.70 15.36 2.76
CA THR A 17 23.18 16.65 2.24
C THR A 17 24.20 16.41 1.13
N THR A 18 24.53 17.46 0.40
CA THR A 18 25.63 17.44 -0.58
C THR A 18 26.74 18.33 -0.06
N ILE A 19 27.93 17.76 0.09
CA ILE A 19 29.15 18.47 0.47
C ILE A 19 30.12 18.50 -0.72
N SER A 20 30.94 19.54 -0.79
CA SER A 20 32.05 19.62 -1.75
C SER A 20 33.32 19.12 -1.08
N ILE A 21 33.94 18.10 -1.66
CA ILE A 21 35.22 17.56 -1.20
C ILE A 21 36.30 17.84 -2.23
N GLN A 22 37.51 18.10 -1.76
CA GLN A 22 38.69 18.26 -2.61
C GLN A 22 39.37 16.91 -2.76
N GLU A 23 39.50 16.42 -3.99
CA GLU A 23 40.21 15.18 -4.33
C GLU A 23 41.37 15.50 -5.27
N ASN A 24 42.51 14.85 -5.06
CA ASN A 24 43.65 14.93 -5.96
C ASN A 24 43.54 13.82 -7.00
N LEU A 25 43.51 14.20 -8.28
CA LEU A 25 43.40 13.31 -9.42
C LEU A 25 44.75 13.25 -10.13
N GLU A 26 45.34 12.05 -10.18
CA GLU A 26 46.56 11.79 -10.93
C GLU A 26 46.19 11.48 -12.39
N LEU A 27 46.71 12.29 -13.31
CA LEU A 27 46.54 12.10 -14.74
C LEU A 27 47.53 11.05 -15.27
N LYS A 28 47.26 10.53 -16.47
CA LYS A 28 48.12 9.50 -17.10
C LYS A 28 49.56 9.97 -17.35
N ASP A 29 49.80 11.27 -17.37
CA ASP A 29 51.13 11.88 -17.51
C ASP A 29 51.84 12.10 -16.16
N GLY A 30 51.27 11.63 -15.04
CA GLY A 30 51.79 11.81 -13.69
C GLY A 30 51.46 13.16 -13.05
N THR A 31 50.76 14.06 -13.74
CA THR A 31 50.35 15.35 -13.19
C THR A 31 49.24 15.16 -12.15
N ILE A 32 49.41 15.70 -10.95
CA ILE A 32 48.37 15.72 -9.92
C ILE A 32 47.57 17.03 -10.04
N ARG A 33 46.26 16.92 -10.27
CA ARG A 33 45.33 18.05 -10.23
C ARG A 33 44.38 17.94 -9.05
N SER A 34 44.24 19.02 -8.30
CA SER A 34 43.21 19.11 -7.27
C SER A 34 41.88 19.51 -7.89
N ILE A 35 40.85 18.70 -7.69
CA ILE A 35 39.50 18.96 -8.18
C ILE A 35 38.50 18.97 -7.02
N TYR A 36 37.43 19.73 -7.18
CA TYR A 36 36.28 19.66 -6.28
C TYR A 36 35.25 18.67 -6.82
N LYS A 37 34.76 17.80 -5.96
CA LYS A 37 33.73 16.82 -6.26
C LYS A 37 32.59 16.92 -5.27
N SER A 38 31.36 16.84 -5.78
CA SER A 38 30.18 16.75 -4.91
C SER A 38 30.05 15.33 -4.37
N LYS A 39 29.89 15.20 -3.05
CA LYS A 39 29.62 13.94 -2.36
C LYS A 39 28.31 14.05 -1.59
N HIS A 40 27.48 13.02 -1.70
CA HIS A 40 26.30 12.89 -0.85
C HIS A 40 26.70 12.35 0.52
N GLU A 41 26.27 13.03 1.56
CA GLU A 41 26.47 12.65 2.95
C GLU A 41 25.13 12.26 3.57
N HIS A 42 25.07 11.09 4.22
CA HIS A 42 23.89 10.60 4.91
C HIS A 42 23.81 11.23 6.30
N LEU A 43 22.69 11.87 6.60
CA LEU A 43 22.46 12.55 7.88
C LEU A 43 21.71 11.67 8.88
N GLY A 44 20.90 10.72 8.39
CA GLY A 44 20.17 9.78 9.21
C GLY A 44 18.91 9.24 8.52
N THR A 45 18.35 8.19 9.09
CA THR A 45 17.04 7.63 8.73
C THR A 45 16.20 7.56 9.99
N VAL A 46 15.00 8.13 9.95
CA VAL A 46 14.07 8.16 11.08
C VAL A 46 12.67 7.79 10.62
N ASP A 47 11.81 7.43 11.56
CA ASP A 47 10.39 7.23 11.26
C ASP A 47 9.73 8.55 10.82
N ILE A 48 8.71 8.43 9.98
CA ILE A 48 8.01 9.57 9.37
C ILE A 48 7.29 10.44 10.41
N ASP A 49 6.91 9.86 11.54
CA ASP A 49 6.24 10.57 12.64
C ASP A 49 7.20 11.00 13.77
N SER A 50 8.51 10.83 13.57
CA SER A 50 9.52 11.21 14.57
C SER A 50 9.67 12.72 14.70
N ASP A 51 10.19 13.15 15.86
CA ASP A 51 10.67 14.51 16.06
C ASP A 51 12.01 14.73 15.35
N TYR A 52 12.00 15.46 14.23
CA TYR A 52 13.20 15.71 13.43
C TYR A 52 14.17 16.71 14.08
N SER A 53 13.77 17.43 15.13
CA SER A 53 14.67 18.33 15.85
C SER A 53 15.82 17.60 16.54
N LEU A 54 15.68 16.28 16.73
CA LEU A 54 16.71 15.41 17.27
C LEU A 54 17.86 15.16 16.27
N ILE A 55 17.70 15.52 14.99
CA ILE A 55 18.76 15.43 13.99
C ILE A 55 19.59 16.70 14.06
N SER A 56 20.74 16.62 14.74
CA SER A 56 21.60 17.78 15.06
C SER A 56 22.11 18.56 13.84
N SER A 57 22.08 17.96 12.65
CA SER A 57 22.53 18.58 11.39
C SER A 57 21.45 19.38 10.68
N LEU A 58 20.20 19.36 11.16
CA LEU A 58 19.09 20.14 10.60
C LEU A 58 18.93 21.48 11.31
N THR A 59 18.61 22.53 10.56
CA THR A 59 18.19 23.81 11.15
C THR A 59 16.73 23.77 11.59
N GLN A 60 16.30 24.71 12.44
CA GLN A 60 14.89 24.81 12.87
C GLN A 60 13.93 25.00 11.68
N ASP A 61 14.32 25.81 10.69
CA ASP A 61 13.54 26.01 9.47
C ASP A 61 13.42 24.72 8.64
N GLU A 62 14.51 23.95 8.56
CA GLU A 62 14.50 22.64 7.90
C GLU A 62 13.59 21.65 8.63
N VAL A 63 13.62 21.63 9.97
CA VAL A 63 12.73 20.79 10.79
C VAL A 63 11.26 21.11 10.51
N ILE A 64 10.87 22.39 10.54
CA ILE A 64 9.48 22.81 10.27
C ILE A 64 9.07 22.38 8.86
N LYS A 65 9.90 22.73 7.87
CA LYS A 65 9.66 22.40 6.46
C LYS A 65 9.52 20.90 6.21
N PHE A 66 10.40 20.08 6.79
CA PHE A 66 10.35 18.63 6.60
C PHE A 66 9.18 17.99 7.32
N THR A 67 8.77 18.54 8.47
CA THR A 67 7.57 18.10 9.18
C THR A 67 6.30 18.34 8.35
N GLU A 68 6.16 19.54 7.77
CA GLU A 68 5.04 19.87 6.88
C GLU A 68 5.06 19.00 5.62
N TRP A 69 6.23 18.83 5.02
CA TRP A 69 6.44 17.98 3.86
C TRP A 69 6.04 16.51 4.15
N ALA A 70 6.46 15.95 5.28
CA ALA A 70 6.13 14.57 5.67
C ALA A 70 4.61 14.35 5.82
N LYS A 71 3.92 15.30 6.48
CA LYS A 71 2.46 15.30 6.59
C LYS A 71 1.78 15.38 5.23
N GLN A 72 2.31 16.20 4.33
CA GLN A 72 1.83 16.28 2.96
C GLN A 72 1.96 14.91 2.24
N GLN A 73 3.13 14.27 2.33
CA GLN A 73 3.34 12.94 1.72
C GLN A 73 2.35 11.90 2.24
N GLN A 74 2.11 11.84 3.56
CA GLN A 74 1.14 10.92 4.15
C GLN A 74 -0.29 11.18 3.67
N ASN A 75 -0.69 12.45 3.61
CA ASN A 75 -2.01 12.84 3.11
C ASN A 75 -2.19 12.50 1.63
N ASP A 76 -1.18 12.75 0.81
CA ASP A 76 -1.23 12.45 -0.62
C ASP A 76 -1.37 10.93 -0.84
N VAL A 77 -0.58 10.11 -0.14
CA VAL A 77 -0.69 8.64 -0.21
C VAL A 77 -2.09 8.18 0.19
N LYS A 78 -2.60 8.67 1.32
CA LYS A 78 -3.95 8.34 1.81
C LYS A 78 -5.02 8.72 0.78
N ASN A 79 -4.95 9.92 0.22
CA ASN A 79 -5.93 10.42 -0.74
C ASN A 79 -5.88 9.64 -2.06
N SER A 80 -4.69 9.25 -2.53
CA SER A 80 -4.54 8.40 -3.72
C SER A 80 -5.12 7.00 -3.52
N TYR A 81 -4.98 6.41 -2.33
CA TYR A 81 -5.67 5.15 -2.01
C TYR A 81 -7.18 5.33 -2.00
N LEU A 82 -7.71 6.36 -1.34
CA LEU A 82 -9.15 6.66 -1.31
C LEU A 82 -9.73 6.87 -2.71
N ALA A 83 -9.01 7.60 -3.58
CA ALA A 83 -9.42 7.85 -4.96
C ALA A 83 -9.42 6.57 -5.81
N ASN A 84 -8.45 5.67 -5.61
CA ASN A 84 -8.45 4.35 -6.24
C ASN A 84 -9.60 3.47 -5.74
N HIS A 85 -9.86 3.48 -4.43
CA HIS A 85 -10.97 2.75 -3.82
C HIS A 85 -12.32 3.20 -4.39
N ALA A 86 -12.54 4.51 -4.55
CA ALA A 86 -13.74 5.06 -5.16
C ALA A 86 -13.95 4.59 -6.62
N ARG A 87 -12.87 4.19 -7.30
CA ARG A 87 -12.88 3.65 -8.66
C ARG A 87 -12.95 2.12 -8.70
N GLY A 88 -13.13 1.46 -7.55
CA GLY A 88 -13.19 -0.01 -7.45
C GLY A 88 -11.82 -0.70 -7.52
N PHE A 89 -10.74 0.03 -7.24
CA PHE A 89 -9.39 -0.52 -7.17
C PHE A 89 -8.95 -0.65 -5.72
N TRP A 90 -8.28 -1.74 -5.37
CA TRP A 90 -7.80 -2.00 -4.01
C TRP A 90 -6.35 -2.46 -3.99
N GLY A 91 -5.63 -2.16 -2.91
CA GLY A 91 -4.23 -2.55 -2.74
C GLY A 91 -3.30 -1.80 -3.69
N GLY A 92 -2.24 -2.47 -4.13
CA GLY A 92 -1.12 -1.85 -4.85
C GLY A 92 -0.13 -1.15 -3.92
N TYR A 93 0.86 -0.48 -4.50
CA TYR A 93 1.88 0.25 -3.77
C TYR A 93 2.05 1.68 -4.30
N PRO A 94 2.28 2.66 -3.42
CA PRO A 94 2.54 4.03 -3.86
C PRO A 94 3.91 4.13 -4.50
N VAL A 95 3.96 4.89 -5.58
CA VAL A 95 5.20 5.10 -6.34
C VAL A 95 5.95 6.30 -5.75
N ILE A 96 7.12 6.02 -5.21
CA ILE A 96 8.10 7.05 -4.83
C ILE A 96 9.02 7.30 -6.02
N LYS A 97 9.20 8.57 -6.40
CA LYS A 97 10.07 8.97 -7.51
C LYS A 97 11.52 8.60 -7.24
N ARG A 98 12.10 7.78 -8.10
CA ARG A 98 13.52 7.39 -8.04
C ARG A 98 14.36 8.17 -9.05
N SER A 99 13.76 8.55 -10.18
CA SER A 99 14.40 9.26 -11.26
C SER A 99 13.39 10.07 -12.08
N VAL A 100 13.88 10.89 -13.00
CA VAL A 100 13.04 11.64 -13.96
C VAL A 100 12.27 10.69 -14.88
N SER A 101 12.81 9.50 -15.19
CA SER A 101 12.12 8.51 -16.01
C SER A 101 10.83 7.98 -15.38
N ASP A 102 10.66 8.07 -14.05
CA ASP A 102 9.37 7.71 -13.43
C ASP A 102 8.27 8.71 -13.84
N ASP A 103 8.59 9.98 -14.11
CA ASP A 103 7.60 10.96 -14.60
C ASP A 103 7.07 10.58 -15.98
N GLU A 104 7.93 10.03 -16.84
CA GLU A 104 7.53 9.57 -18.18
C GLU A 104 6.72 8.28 -18.07
N LYS A 105 7.14 7.35 -17.22
CA LYS A 105 6.48 6.06 -17.04
C LYS A 105 5.06 6.19 -16.50
N TYR A 106 4.83 7.09 -15.53
CA TYR A 106 3.57 7.19 -14.81
C TYR A 106 2.76 8.44 -15.18
N ARG A 107 3.17 9.20 -16.20
CA ARG A 107 2.54 10.48 -16.61
C ARG A 107 1.04 10.37 -16.80
N ASP A 108 0.62 9.31 -17.47
CA ASP A 108 -0.76 9.09 -17.90
C ASP A 108 -1.54 8.21 -16.91
N GLU A 109 -0.91 7.83 -15.80
CA GLU A 109 -1.56 7.05 -14.74
C GLU A 109 -2.48 7.92 -13.89
N PHE A 110 -3.54 7.28 -13.38
CA PHE A 110 -4.50 7.98 -12.55
C PHE A 110 -3.87 8.51 -11.25
N GLY A 111 -4.11 9.79 -10.98
CA GLY A 111 -3.63 10.47 -9.76
C GLY A 111 -2.20 10.99 -9.85
N PHE A 112 -1.53 10.91 -11.00
CA PHE A 112 -0.18 11.44 -11.17
C PHE A 112 -0.08 12.93 -10.83
N ILE A 113 0.91 13.27 -10.00
CA ILE A 113 1.23 14.64 -9.56
C ILE A 113 2.54 15.07 -10.21
N GLN A 114 2.47 16.09 -11.06
CA GLN A 114 3.62 16.66 -11.75
C GLN A 114 4.57 17.40 -10.79
N ASN A 115 5.82 17.59 -11.23
CA ASN A 115 6.85 18.40 -10.56
C ASN A 115 7.26 17.91 -9.16
N ARG A 116 7.01 16.63 -8.85
CA ARG A 116 7.52 15.98 -7.63
C ARG A 116 9.03 15.76 -7.70
N ARG A 117 9.70 15.88 -6.56
CA ARG A 117 11.15 15.68 -6.43
C ARG A 117 11.49 14.20 -6.28
N ILE A 118 12.74 13.83 -6.58
CA ILE A 118 13.23 12.47 -6.30
C ILE A 118 13.14 12.21 -4.80
N GLY A 119 12.49 11.12 -4.42
CA GLY A 119 12.16 10.76 -3.05
C GLY A 119 10.77 11.19 -2.59
N GLU A 120 9.94 11.80 -3.45
CA GLU A 120 8.53 12.11 -3.14
C GLU A 120 7.59 11.08 -3.77
N PHE A 121 6.44 10.91 -3.13
CA PHE A 121 5.29 10.22 -3.70
C PHE A 121 4.75 11.01 -4.90
N ILE A 122 4.52 10.31 -6.02
CA ILE A 122 4.09 10.93 -7.27
C ILE A 122 2.58 10.88 -7.50
N GLY A 123 1.79 10.52 -6.48
CA GLY A 123 0.33 10.43 -6.58
C GLY A 123 -0.21 9.10 -7.14
N VAL A 124 0.66 8.26 -7.70
CA VAL A 124 0.27 7.01 -8.37
C VAL A 124 0.38 5.81 -7.44
N ILE A 125 -0.68 5.00 -7.39
CA ILE A 125 -0.67 3.66 -6.79
C ILE A 125 -0.50 2.64 -7.92
N ALA A 126 0.65 1.98 -7.97
CA ALA A 126 0.98 0.99 -8.99
C ALA A 126 0.49 -0.42 -8.60
N ASP A 127 0.19 -1.21 -9.63
CA ASP A 127 -0.36 -2.56 -9.56
C ASP A 127 -1.59 -2.71 -8.63
N PRO A 128 -2.58 -1.78 -8.70
CA PRO A 128 -3.79 -1.94 -7.91
C PRO A 128 -4.68 -3.04 -8.51
N ILE A 129 -5.36 -3.77 -7.65
CA ILE A 129 -6.25 -4.84 -8.06
C ILE A 129 -7.62 -4.25 -8.34
N LYS A 130 -8.09 -4.36 -9.59
CA LYS A 130 -9.45 -4.00 -9.94
C LYS A 130 -10.39 -5.02 -9.32
N ILE A 131 -11.14 -4.60 -8.31
CA ILE A 131 -12.24 -5.40 -7.78
C ILE A 131 -13.44 -5.14 -8.69
N ASN A 132 -13.54 -5.92 -9.77
CA ASN A 132 -14.80 -6.06 -10.47
C ASN A 132 -15.82 -6.55 -9.42
N HIS A 133 -16.81 -5.72 -9.10
CA HIS A 133 -17.94 -5.95 -8.18
C HIS A 133 -17.96 -5.28 -6.79
N LEU A 134 -17.14 -4.27 -6.49
CA LEU A 134 -17.49 -3.33 -5.42
C LEU A 134 -18.08 -2.05 -6.03
N LEU A 135 -19.41 -2.04 -6.12
CA LEU A 135 -20.19 -0.85 -6.43
C LEU A 135 -19.90 0.21 -5.35
N SER A 136 -19.36 1.34 -5.79
CA SER A 136 -19.19 2.57 -5.03
C SER A 136 -20.41 2.83 -4.14
N THR A 137 -20.22 2.84 -2.82
CA THR A 137 -21.15 3.50 -1.90
C THR A 137 -20.89 5.00 -1.97
N SER A 138 -21.41 5.65 -3.01
CA SER A 138 -21.57 7.10 -3.02
C SER A 138 -22.98 7.44 -2.55
N ASP A 139 -23.07 8.51 -1.77
CA ASP A 139 -24.17 8.95 -0.89
C ASP A 139 -25.55 9.23 -1.52
N LYS A 140 -25.89 8.67 -2.68
CA LYS A 140 -27.23 8.80 -3.26
C LYS A 140 -27.71 7.49 -3.90
N GLY A 141 -28.43 6.70 -3.11
CA GLY A 141 -29.60 5.96 -3.59
C GLY A 141 -29.41 4.82 -4.59
N ASN A 142 -28.20 4.43 -4.97
CA ASN A 142 -28.00 3.18 -5.70
C ASN A 142 -27.89 2.04 -4.69
N SER A 143 -29.05 1.54 -4.28
CA SER A 143 -29.19 0.22 -3.68
C SER A 143 -28.31 -0.75 -4.47
N LEU A 144 -27.39 -1.44 -3.80
CA LEU A 144 -26.77 -2.63 -4.35
C LEU A 144 -27.94 -3.51 -4.82
N ASN A 145 -28.12 -3.62 -6.14
CA ASN A 145 -29.09 -4.55 -6.72
C ASN A 145 -28.54 -5.96 -6.57
N PHE A 146 -28.33 -6.38 -5.32
CA PHE A 146 -27.86 -7.69 -4.91
C PHE A 146 -28.73 -8.78 -5.54
N HIS A 147 -30.00 -8.48 -5.79
CA HIS A 147 -30.92 -9.37 -6.50
C HIS A 147 -30.55 -9.58 -7.99
N LEU A 148 -29.92 -8.62 -8.69
CA LEU A 148 -29.41 -8.78 -10.06
C LEU A 148 -28.10 -9.54 -10.05
N ILE A 149 -27.20 -9.22 -9.11
CA ILE A 149 -25.88 -9.85 -9.00
C ILE A 149 -25.99 -11.34 -8.60
N ARG A 150 -26.96 -11.71 -7.77
CA ARG A 150 -27.28 -13.11 -7.43
C ARG A 150 -27.73 -13.95 -8.63
N LYS A 151 -28.18 -13.32 -9.73
CA LYS A 151 -28.69 -14.03 -10.91
C LYS A 151 -27.57 -14.66 -11.75
N ASP A 152 -26.36 -14.11 -11.67
CA ASP A 152 -25.23 -14.47 -12.55
C ASP A 152 -24.10 -15.26 -11.83
N GLY A 153 -24.18 -15.44 -10.52
CA GLY A 153 -23.21 -16.20 -9.72
C GLY A 153 -23.65 -16.42 -8.27
N THR A 154 -22.97 -17.32 -7.55
CA THR A 154 -23.25 -17.52 -6.11
C THR A 154 -22.48 -16.52 -5.26
N LEU A 155 -22.99 -16.17 -4.07
CA LEU A 155 -22.26 -15.34 -3.09
C LEU A 155 -20.88 -15.94 -2.75
N VAL A 156 -20.73 -17.26 -2.87
CA VAL A 156 -19.46 -17.98 -2.69
C VAL A 156 -18.45 -17.61 -3.78
N ASP A 157 -18.89 -17.47 -5.03
CA ASP A 157 -18.03 -17.08 -6.15
C ASP A 157 -17.54 -15.64 -6.01
N MET A 158 -18.35 -14.77 -5.39
CA MET A 158 -17.98 -13.38 -5.10
C MET A 158 -16.97 -13.25 -3.96
N LEU A 159 -17.06 -14.11 -2.93
CA LEU A 159 -16.18 -14.06 -1.75
C LEU A 159 -14.87 -14.84 -1.96
N SER A 160 -14.83 -15.76 -2.92
CA SER A 160 -13.64 -16.58 -3.21
C SER A 160 -12.39 -15.78 -3.59
N PRO A 161 -12.45 -14.72 -4.43
CA PRO A 161 -11.29 -13.88 -4.73
C PRO A 161 -10.72 -13.18 -3.50
N LEU A 162 -11.58 -12.71 -2.58
CA LEU A 162 -11.15 -12.08 -1.34
C LEU A 162 -10.40 -13.08 -0.45
N CYS A 163 -10.90 -14.32 -0.34
CA CYS A 163 -10.21 -15.39 0.37
C CYS A 163 -8.83 -15.70 -0.24
N ASP A 164 -8.73 -15.76 -1.57
CA ASP A 164 -7.46 -16.03 -2.25
C ASP A 164 -6.43 -14.89 -2.06
N GLU A 165 -6.89 -13.64 -2.03
CA GLU A 165 -6.07 -12.47 -1.68
C GLU A 165 -5.51 -12.56 -0.26
N ILE A 166 -6.37 -12.88 0.71
CA ILE A 166 -5.96 -13.03 2.12
C ILE A 166 -4.90 -14.14 2.24
N ILE A 167 -5.07 -15.27 1.56
CA ILE A 167 -4.08 -16.36 1.56
C ILE A 167 -2.76 -15.90 0.94
N ARG A 168 -2.80 -15.21 -0.20
CA ARG A 168 -1.60 -14.72 -0.89
C ARG A 168 -0.86 -13.69 -0.05
N SER A 169 -1.57 -12.75 0.55
CA SER A 169 -1.01 -11.77 1.47
C SER A 169 -0.36 -12.47 2.67
N HIS A 170 -1.07 -13.40 3.32
CA HIS A 170 -0.56 -14.18 4.46
C HIS A 170 0.72 -14.98 4.15
N LYS A 171 0.85 -15.48 2.91
CA LYS A 171 2.08 -16.16 2.47
C LYS A 171 3.27 -15.21 2.32
N LYS A 172 3.02 -14.01 1.80
CA LYS A 172 4.06 -12.98 1.59
C LYS A 172 4.50 -12.39 2.93
N THR A 173 3.53 -12.07 3.77
CA THR A 173 3.72 -11.52 5.11
C THR A 173 2.71 -12.18 6.03
N LYS A 174 3.19 -12.85 7.09
CA LYS A 174 2.30 -13.52 8.04
C LYS A 174 1.38 -12.49 8.70
N LEU A 175 0.07 -12.72 8.59
CA LEU A 175 -0.95 -11.93 9.28
C LEU A 175 -0.68 -11.94 10.78
N ASN A 176 -0.68 -10.75 11.39
CA ASN A 176 -0.66 -10.61 12.83
C ASN A 176 -2.07 -10.74 13.42
N ILE A 177 -2.16 -10.75 14.75
CA ILE A 177 -3.43 -10.96 15.46
C ILE A 177 -4.45 -9.84 15.21
N GLU A 178 -3.99 -8.59 15.02
CA GLU A 178 -4.88 -7.44 14.80
C GLU A 178 -5.45 -7.48 13.38
N GLU A 179 -4.63 -7.85 12.39
CA GLU A 179 -5.08 -8.07 11.01
C GLU A 179 -6.09 -9.23 10.94
N ALA A 180 -5.82 -10.33 11.64
CA ALA A 180 -6.75 -11.46 11.73
C ALA A 180 -8.07 -11.07 12.41
N LYS A 181 -8.02 -10.26 13.48
CA LYS A 181 -9.19 -9.72 14.16
C LYS A 181 -10.02 -8.83 13.24
N ASN A 182 -9.39 -7.94 12.46
CA ASN A 182 -10.10 -7.06 11.53
C ASN A 182 -10.84 -7.86 10.44
N ILE A 183 -10.20 -8.89 9.88
CA ILE A 183 -10.84 -9.80 8.92
C ILE A 183 -12.05 -10.50 9.57
N PHE A 184 -11.87 -11.01 10.79
CA PHE A 184 -12.94 -11.69 11.52
C PHE A 184 -14.12 -10.75 11.82
N GLN A 185 -13.84 -9.52 12.25
CA GLN A 185 -14.86 -8.49 12.49
C GLN A 185 -15.64 -8.15 11.21
N GLY A 186 -14.97 -8.09 10.06
CA GLY A 186 -15.63 -7.81 8.77
C GLY A 186 -16.61 -8.90 8.31
N LEU A 187 -16.38 -10.16 8.68
CA LEU A 187 -17.26 -11.29 8.29
C LEU A 187 -18.50 -11.42 9.18
N LYS A 188 -18.43 -10.99 10.45
CA LYS A 188 -19.50 -11.18 11.43
C LYS A 188 -20.84 -10.53 11.09
N PRO A 189 -20.90 -9.31 10.54
CA PRO A 189 -22.17 -8.69 10.16
C PRO A 189 -23.01 -9.54 9.20
N ILE A 190 -22.38 -10.24 8.25
CA ILE A 190 -23.07 -11.13 7.31
C ILE A 190 -23.68 -12.33 8.06
N THR A 191 -22.92 -12.91 8.99
CA THR A 191 -23.43 -14.00 9.83
C THR A 191 -24.64 -13.54 10.66
N TYR A 192 -24.53 -12.41 11.36
CA TYR A 192 -25.62 -11.91 12.20
C TYR A 192 -26.85 -11.49 11.40
N LEU A 193 -26.65 -10.92 10.21
CA LEU A 193 -27.76 -10.63 9.29
C LEU A 193 -28.53 -11.92 8.97
N ILE A 194 -27.84 -13.01 8.65
CA ILE A 194 -28.48 -14.27 8.28
C ILE A 194 -29.15 -14.95 9.49
N THR A 195 -28.45 -15.01 10.63
CA THR A 195 -28.90 -15.83 11.78
C THR A 195 -29.83 -15.08 12.72
N GLU A 196 -29.49 -13.83 13.06
CA GLU A 196 -30.20 -13.06 14.08
C GLU A 196 -31.29 -12.16 13.48
N VAL A 197 -31.06 -11.62 12.28
CA VAL A 197 -31.99 -10.65 11.66
C VAL A 197 -32.97 -11.34 10.69
N ILE A 198 -32.46 -12.13 9.74
CA ILE A 198 -33.30 -12.87 8.77
C ILE A 198 -33.90 -14.13 9.40
N GLY A 199 -33.26 -14.69 10.44
CA GLY A 199 -33.81 -15.78 11.24
C GLY A 199 -33.49 -17.19 10.75
N PHE A 200 -32.50 -17.37 9.87
CA PHE A 200 -32.04 -18.70 9.48
C PHE A 200 -31.12 -19.28 10.55
N LYS A 201 -31.49 -20.43 11.13
CA LYS A 201 -30.61 -21.12 12.08
C LYS A 201 -29.37 -21.65 11.37
N GLN A 202 -28.20 -21.38 11.95
CA GLN A 202 -26.92 -21.89 11.45
C GLN A 202 -26.94 -23.41 11.26
N SER A 203 -27.53 -24.15 12.20
CA SER A 203 -27.65 -25.62 12.12
C SER A 203 -28.40 -26.10 10.88
N ASP A 204 -29.40 -25.35 10.43
CA ASP A 204 -30.23 -25.74 9.30
C ASP A 204 -29.51 -25.44 7.99
N LEU A 205 -28.75 -24.33 7.94
CA LEU A 205 -27.86 -24.00 6.83
C LEU A 205 -26.74 -25.03 6.70
N GLU A 206 -26.13 -25.44 7.81
CA GLU A 206 -25.06 -26.45 7.82
C GLU A 206 -25.54 -27.82 7.30
N LYS A 207 -26.76 -28.24 7.65
CA LYS A 207 -27.36 -29.48 7.11
C LYS A 207 -27.63 -29.43 5.61
N LYS A 208 -27.78 -28.23 5.03
CA LYS A 208 -27.99 -28.03 3.59
C LYS A 208 -26.67 -28.00 2.81
N LEU A 209 -25.52 -27.95 3.47
CA LEU A 209 -24.23 -28.04 2.80
C LEU A 209 -24.01 -29.45 2.23
N PRO A 210 -23.28 -29.58 1.10
CA PRO A 210 -22.92 -30.88 0.56
C PRO A 210 -22.21 -31.78 1.59
N PRO A 211 -22.39 -33.12 1.55
CA PRO A 211 -21.67 -34.03 2.42
C PRO A 211 -20.16 -33.81 2.36
N GLY A 212 -19.52 -33.74 3.53
CA GLY A 212 -18.07 -33.52 3.63
C GLY A 212 -17.60 -32.11 3.23
N TYR A 213 -18.51 -31.15 3.00
CA TYR A 213 -18.16 -29.78 2.58
C TYR A 213 -17.09 -29.14 3.48
N ARG A 214 -17.26 -29.19 4.80
CA ARG A 214 -16.28 -28.63 5.76
C ARG A 214 -14.90 -29.23 5.59
N ALA A 215 -14.79 -30.56 5.53
CA ALA A 215 -13.51 -31.26 5.40
C ALA A 215 -12.84 -30.94 4.07
N LYS A 216 -13.62 -30.94 2.97
CA LYS A 216 -13.14 -30.59 1.62
C LYS A 216 -12.63 -29.15 1.55
N THR A 217 -13.39 -28.20 2.10
CA THR A 217 -13.02 -26.78 2.10
C THR A 217 -11.77 -26.52 2.94
N ILE A 218 -11.68 -27.11 4.15
CA ILE A 218 -10.46 -26.99 4.98
C ILE A 218 -9.24 -27.58 4.26
N SER A 219 -9.39 -28.75 3.63
CA SER A 219 -8.30 -29.37 2.85
C SER A 219 -7.84 -28.46 1.71
N LEU A 220 -8.78 -27.91 0.93
CA LEU A 220 -8.48 -26.97 -0.15
C LEU A 220 -7.74 -25.73 0.36
N LEU A 221 -8.22 -25.12 1.45
CA LEU A 221 -7.59 -23.92 2.02
C LEU A 221 -6.20 -24.22 2.58
N LYS A 222 -6.00 -25.37 3.25
CA LYS A 222 -4.67 -25.81 3.72
C LYS A 222 -3.71 -26.00 2.55
N ASN A 223 -4.15 -26.66 1.48
CA ASN A 223 -3.34 -26.85 0.27
C ASN A 223 -2.99 -25.51 -0.38
N LYS A 224 -3.97 -24.60 -0.50
CA LYS A 224 -3.74 -23.23 -1.00
C LYS A 224 -2.80 -22.45 -0.10
N THR A 225 -2.80 -22.67 1.21
CA THR A 225 -1.92 -21.96 2.16
C THR A 225 -0.50 -22.54 2.20
N ASN A 226 -0.34 -23.85 1.96
CA ASN A 226 0.94 -24.57 2.06
C ASN A 226 1.64 -24.83 0.72
N GLY A 227 0.92 -24.75 -0.41
CA GLY A 227 1.49 -24.95 -1.74
C GLY A 227 2.40 -23.80 -2.18
N LYS A 228 3.50 -24.11 -2.88
CA LYS A 228 4.31 -23.11 -3.58
C LYS A 228 3.51 -22.57 -4.77
N PHE A 229 3.45 -21.25 -4.94
CA PHE A 229 3.06 -20.68 -6.23
C PHE A 229 4.29 -20.77 -7.14
N GLY A 230 4.11 -21.32 -8.34
CA GLY A 230 5.03 -21.14 -9.46
C GLY A 230 4.88 -19.75 -10.05
#